data_AF-A0A485B6V9-F1
#
_entry.id   AF-A0A485B6V9-F1
#
_cell.length_a   1.000
_cell.length_b   1.000
_cell.length_c   1.000
_cell.angle_alpha   90.00
_cell.angle_beta   90.00
_cell.angle_gamma   90.00
#
_symmetry.space_group_name_H-M   'P 1'
#
loop_
_entity.id
_entity.type
_entity.pdbx_description
1 polymer ?
#
loop_
_entity_poly.entity_id
_entity_poly.type
_entity_poly.pdbx_seq_one_letter_code
_entity_poly.pdbx_strand_id
1 'polypeptide(L)'
;MSAEIQAACRETAQPVPATAAELARCIFDSLALLYADVLQELAQLRGKPFSRLHIVGGGCQNQLLNQLCADACGITVVAGPIEASTLGNIGIQLMTLDELSNVDDFRKVVTGNYGLTTFTPNPDHEIARYVAQFQQQRQTKELCA
;
A
#
# COMPACT_ATOMS: atom_id res chain seq x y z
N MET A 1 10.44 2.14 -19.62
CA MET A 1 9.44 2.28 -18.52
C MET A 1 8.42 3.37 -18.80
N SER A 2 8.82 4.62 -19.06
CA SER A 2 7.86 5.70 -19.42
C SER A 2 7.05 5.39 -20.68
N ALA A 3 7.67 4.85 -21.73
CA ALA A 3 7.00 4.50 -22.98
C ALA A 3 5.87 3.46 -22.80
N GLU A 4 6.06 2.46 -21.93
CA GLU A 4 5.05 1.44 -21.62
C GLU A 4 3.85 2.03 -20.88
N ILE A 5 4.11 2.92 -19.91
CA ILE A 5 3.03 3.64 -19.20
C ILE A 5 2.22 4.47 -20.20
N GLN A 6 2.89 5.20 -21.09
CA GLN A 6 2.22 5.98 -22.12
C GLN A 6 1.45 5.13 -23.12
N ALA A 7 1.98 3.96 -23.51
CA ALA A 7 1.30 3.01 -24.38
C ALA A 7 0.03 2.47 -23.72
N ALA A 8 0.11 2.02 -22.47
CA ALA A 8 -1.05 1.56 -21.70
C ALA A 8 -2.13 2.64 -21.57
N CYS A 9 -1.75 3.91 -21.33
CA CYS A 9 -2.69 5.02 -21.32
C CYS A 9 -3.38 5.20 -22.69
N ARG A 10 -2.65 5.10 -23.81
CA ARG A 10 -3.24 5.19 -25.17
C ARG A 10 -4.20 4.05 -25.45
N GLU A 11 -3.81 2.82 -25.14
CA GLU A 11 -4.61 1.60 -25.37
C GLU A 11 -5.93 1.63 -24.61
N THR A 12 -5.93 2.22 -23.41
CA THR A 12 -7.11 2.35 -22.55
C THR A 12 -7.82 3.70 -22.69
N ALA A 13 -7.45 4.51 -23.69
CA ALA A 13 -8.02 5.84 -23.96
C ALA A 13 -7.96 6.81 -22.76
N GLN A 14 -6.94 6.67 -21.92
CA GLN A 14 -6.65 7.56 -20.80
C GLN A 14 -5.71 8.71 -21.23
N PRO A 15 -5.70 9.85 -20.51
CA PRO A 15 -4.72 10.91 -20.73
C PRO A 15 -3.29 10.38 -20.69
N VAL A 16 -2.49 10.72 -21.72
CA VAL A 16 -1.11 10.23 -21.83
C VAL A 16 -0.17 11.18 -21.08
N PRO A 17 0.54 10.72 -20.03
CA PRO A 17 1.44 11.57 -19.27
C PRO A 17 2.67 11.98 -20.10
N ALA A 18 3.00 13.26 -20.14
CA ALA A 18 4.09 13.82 -20.93
C ALA A 18 5.31 14.22 -20.09
N THR A 19 5.08 14.70 -18.86
CA THR A 19 6.12 15.16 -17.93
C THR A 19 6.50 14.09 -16.91
N ALA A 20 7.66 14.25 -16.27
CA ALA A 20 8.08 13.35 -15.19
C ALA A 20 7.09 13.35 -14.01
N ALA A 21 6.49 14.50 -13.69
CA ALA A 21 5.49 14.62 -12.64
C ALA A 21 4.19 13.88 -13.01
N GLU A 22 3.72 14.01 -14.25
CA GLU A 22 2.54 13.29 -14.73
C GLU A 22 2.78 11.77 -14.77
N LEU A 23 3.97 11.34 -15.19
CA LEU A 23 4.36 9.93 -15.15
C LEU A 23 4.37 9.40 -13.71
N ALA A 24 4.98 10.13 -12.78
CA ALA A 24 5.00 9.74 -11.37
C ALA A 24 3.59 9.69 -10.78
N ARG A 25 2.73 10.66 -11.10
CA ARG A 25 1.34 10.69 -10.63
C ARG A 25 0.54 9.50 -11.17
N CYS A 26 0.66 9.22 -12.47
CA CYS A 26 0.06 8.04 -13.09
C CYS A 26 0.49 6.74 -12.38
N ILE A 27 1.78 6.61 -12.03
CA ILE A 27 2.30 5.45 -11.28
C ILE A 27 1.67 5.37 -9.88
N PHE A 28 1.70 6.45 -9.11
CA PHE A 28 1.21 6.43 -7.73
C PHE A 28 -0.30 6.17 -7.65
N ASP A 29 -1.08 6.75 -8.57
CA ASP A 29 -2.52 6.53 -8.63
C ASP A 29 -2.83 5.09 -9.00
N SER A 30 -2.20 4.57 -10.05
CA SER A 30 -2.38 3.19 -10.49
C SER A 30 -2.03 2.19 -9.38
N LEU A 31 -0.95 2.44 -8.63
CA LEU A 31 -0.56 1.60 -7.49
C LEU A 31 -1.57 1.67 -6.34
N ALA A 32 -1.96 2.86 -5.90
CA ALA A 32 -2.93 3.01 -4.80
C ALA A 32 -4.28 2.38 -5.15
N LEU A 33 -4.72 2.54 -6.39
CA LEU A 33 -5.94 1.91 -6.89
C LEU A 33 -5.82 0.38 -6.92
N LEU A 34 -4.69 -0.17 -7.39
CA LEU A 34 -4.43 -1.61 -7.35
C LEU A 34 -4.39 -2.14 -5.91
N TYR A 35 -3.80 -1.38 -4.97
CA TYR A 35 -3.77 -1.78 -3.57
C TYR A 35 -5.16 -1.84 -2.95
N ALA A 36 -6.06 -0.91 -3.30
CA ALA A 36 -7.45 -0.95 -2.87
C ALA A 36 -8.16 -2.21 -3.39
N ASP A 37 -7.97 -2.55 -4.66
CA ASP A 37 -8.52 -3.76 -5.29
C ASP A 37 -8.03 -5.03 -4.57
N VAL A 38 -6.71 -5.17 -4.40
CA VAL A 38 -6.10 -6.35 -3.74
C VAL A 38 -6.48 -6.43 -2.26
N LEU A 39 -6.58 -5.31 -1.54
CA LEU A 39 -7.00 -5.31 -0.15
C LEU A 39 -8.45 -5.80 0.00
N GLN A 40 -9.32 -5.40 -0.93
CA GLN A 40 -10.70 -5.87 -0.99
C GLN A 40 -10.77 -7.37 -1.32
N GLU A 41 -10.02 -7.84 -2.31
CA GLU A 41 -9.92 -9.28 -2.64
C GLU A 41 -9.48 -10.10 -1.43
N LEU A 42 -8.43 -9.66 -0.72
CA LEU A 42 -7.94 -10.32 0.50
C LEU A 42 -8.99 -10.30 1.63
N ALA A 43 -9.75 -9.21 1.77
CA ALA A 43 -10.83 -9.10 2.75
C ALA A 43 -11.98 -10.06 2.44
N GLN A 44 -12.35 -10.20 1.16
CA GLN A 44 -13.35 -11.16 0.68
C GLN A 44 -12.87 -12.60 0.91
N LEU A 45 -11.64 -12.92 0.52
CA LEU A 45 -11.06 -14.25 0.67
C LEU A 45 -11.05 -14.73 2.13
N ARG A 46 -10.71 -13.83 3.07
CA ARG A 46 -10.69 -14.15 4.50
C ARG A 46 -12.05 -14.00 5.21
N GLY A 47 -13.07 -13.50 4.51
CA GLY A 47 -14.42 -13.25 5.04
C GLY A 47 -14.53 -12.11 6.06
N LYS A 48 -13.56 -11.20 6.16
CA LYS A 48 -13.60 -10.06 7.09
C LYS A 48 -12.73 -8.88 6.65
N PRO A 49 -13.16 -7.63 6.91
CA PRO A 49 -12.40 -6.44 6.55
C PRO A 49 -11.12 -6.29 7.40
N PHE A 50 -10.16 -5.51 6.88
CA PHE A 50 -9.01 -5.03 7.63
C PHE A 50 -9.36 -3.71 8.32
N SER A 51 -8.74 -3.44 9.48
CA SER A 51 -8.89 -2.18 10.21
C SER A 51 -7.69 -1.24 10.06
N ARG A 52 -6.54 -1.77 9.62
CA ARG A 52 -5.30 -1.01 9.42
C ARG A 52 -4.45 -1.66 8.33
N LEU A 53 -3.75 -0.82 7.56
CA LEU A 53 -2.71 -1.24 6.61
C LEU A 53 -1.34 -0.77 7.12
N HIS A 54 -0.37 -1.67 7.23
CA HIS A 54 1.00 -1.34 7.59
C HIS A 54 1.88 -1.32 6.34
N ILE A 55 2.46 -0.16 6.00
CA ILE A 55 3.40 -0.02 4.88
C ILE A 55 4.81 0.04 5.46
N VAL A 56 5.66 -0.88 5.04
CA VAL A 56 7.04 -1.04 5.53
C VAL A 56 8.03 -0.99 4.37
N GLY A 57 9.34 -0.97 4.66
CA GLY A 57 10.35 -0.89 3.61
C GLY A 57 10.64 0.55 3.16
N GLY A 58 11.60 0.73 2.25
CA GLY A 58 11.94 2.05 1.68
C GLY A 58 10.75 2.78 1.06
N GLY A 59 9.77 2.05 0.52
CA GLY A 59 8.55 2.62 -0.06
C GLY A 59 7.69 3.39 0.96
N CYS A 60 7.76 3.05 2.26
CA CYS A 60 6.99 3.73 3.30
C CYS A 60 7.45 5.18 3.54
N GLN A 61 8.60 5.59 2.98
CA GLN A 61 9.07 6.97 3.03
C GLN A 61 8.30 7.89 2.07
N ASN A 62 7.61 7.34 1.07
CA ASN A 62 6.81 8.11 0.13
C ASN A 62 5.47 8.50 0.77
N GLN A 63 5.43 9.68 1.38
CA GLN A 63 4.25 10.19 2.08
C GLN A 63 3.04 10.38 1.15
N LEU A 64 3.26 10.79 -0.11
CA LEU A 64 2.19 10.94 -1.09
C LEU A 64 1.53 9.58 -1.35
N LEU A 65 2.32 8.55 -1.66
CA LEU A 65 1.77 7.21 -1.90
C LEU A 65 1.09 6.66 -0.65
N ASN A 66 1.65 6.85 0.55
CA ASN A 66 1.01 6.40 1.79
C ASN A 66 -0.37 7.04 2.00
N GLN A 67 -0.52 8.34 1.73
CA GLN A 67 -1.81 9.01 1.83
C GLN A 67 -2.78 8.53 0.73
N LEU A 68 -2.31 8.38 -0.51
CA LEU A 68 -3.13 7.82 -1.59
C LEU A 68 -3.62 6.40 -1.26
N CYS A 69 -2.78 5.56 -0.64
CA CYS A 69 -3.17 4.25 -0.14
C CYS A 69 -4.25 4.37 0.93
N ALA A 70 -4.11 5.29 1.90
CA ALA A 70 -5.11 5.48 2.95
C ALA A 70 -6.47 5.89 2.33
N ASP A 71 -6.44 6.85 1.41
CA ASP A 71 -7.62 7.42 0.77
C ASP A 71 -8.31 6.41 -0.16
N ALA A 72 -7.56 5.74 -1.03
CA ALA A 72 -8.10 4.77 -1.99
C ALA A 72 -8.64 3.52 -1.29
N CYS A 73 -7.93 3.01 -0.27
CA CYS A 73 -8.37 1.84 0.49
C CYS A 73 -9.43 2.17 1.55
N GLY A 74 -9.66 3.44 1.85
CA GLY A 74 -10.56 3.87 2.93
C GLY A 74 -10.15 3.36 4.32
N ILE A 75 -8.85 3.16 4.55
CA ILE A 75 -8.31 2.52 5.76
C ILE A 75 -7.18 3.34 6.37
N THR A 76 -7.01 3.28 7.69
CA THR A 76 -5.84 3.90 8.34
C THR A 76 -4.57 3.19 7.90
N VAL A 77 -3.61 3.97 7.39
CA VAL A 77 -2.27 3.49 7.04
C VAL A 77 -1.28 3.86 8.14
N VAL A 78 -0.43 2.93 8.52
CA VAL A 78 0.71 3.16 9.42
C VAL A 78 2.00 2.83 8.67
N ALA A 79 2.81 3.85 8.42
CA ALA A 79 4.07 3.74 7.70
C ALA A 79 5.25 3.55 8.67
N GLY A 80 6.10 2.58 8.37
CA GLY A 80 7.31 2.24 9.12
C GLY A 80 7.26 0.83 9.73
N PRO A 81 8.44 0.25 10.06
CA PRO A 81 9.78 0.82 9.89
C PRO A 81 10.29 0.73 8.44
N ILE A 82 11.28 1.57 8.11
CA ILE A 82 11.94 1.59 6.78
C ILE A 82 12.73 0.29 6.59
N GLU A 83 13.53 -0.10 7.58
CA GLU A 83 14.41 -1.28 7.51
C GLU A 83 13.74 -2.56 7.99
N ALA A 84 12.48 -2.81 7.58
CA ALA A 84 11.69 -3.93 8.09
C ALA A 84 12.29 -5.31 7.82
N SER A 85 12.93 -5.52 6.67
CA SER A 85 13.61 -6.78 6.34
C SER A 85 14.80 -7.03 7.27
N THR A 86 15.62 -6.00 7.50
CA THR A 86 16.77 -6.04 8.41
C THR A 86 16.31 -6.32 9.84
N LEU A 87 15.25 -5.63 10.28
CA LEU A 87 14.68 -5.81 11.60
C LEU A 87 14.11 -7.22 11.79
N GLY A 88 13.34 -7.73 10.83
CA GLY A 88 12.82 -9.10 10.89
C GLY A 88 13.93 -10.14 10.98
N ASN A 89 15.03 -9.95 10.24
CA ASN A 89 16.20 -10.82 10.31
C ASN A 89 16.82 -10.83 11.73
N ILE A 90 17.08 -9.65 12.30
CA ILE A 90 17.60 -9.52 13.67
C ILE A 90 16.62 -10.11 14.69
N GLY A 91 15.31 -9.91 14.51
CA GLY A 91 14.28 -10.45 15.40
C GLY A 91 14.37 -11.97 15.53
N ILE A 92 14.53 -12.69 14.41
CA ILE A 92 14.71 -14.15 14.42
C ILE A 92 16.02 -14.55 15.12
N GLN A 93 17.11 -13.80 14.94
CA GLN A 93 18.37 -14.06 15.64
C GLN A 93 18.22 -13.89 17.15
N LEU A 94 17.55 -12.82 17.61
CA LEU A 94 17.29 -12.59 19.03
C LEU A 94 16.42 -13.68 19.65
N MET A 95 15.42 -14.19 18.91
CA MET A 95 14.63 -15.34 19.37
C MET A 95 15.47 -16.61 19.51
N THR A 96 16.43 -16.81 18.61
CA THR A 96 17.35 -17.96 18.67
C THR A 96 18.30 -17.87 19.86
N LEU A 97 18.61 -16.65 20.30
CA LEU A 97 19.43 -16.37 21.49
C LEU A 97 18.61 -16.33 22.79
N ASP A 98 17.32 -16.67 22.75
CA ASP A 98 16.39 -16.62 23.90
C ASP A 98 16.19 -15.20 24.50
N GLU A 99 16.54 -14.15 23.74
CA GLU A 99 16.35 -12.75 24.12
C GLU A 99 14.93 -12.25 23.83
N LEU A 100 14.20 -12.93 22.95
CA LEU A 100 12.81 -12.66 22.61
C LEU A 100 12.02 -13.96 22.49
N SER A 101 10.84 -14.01 23.11
CA SER A 101 10.06 -15.25 23.16
C SER A 101 9.31 -15.57 21.85
N ASN A 102 8.90 -14.55 21.08
CA ASN A 102 8.13 -14.74 19.84
C ASN A 102 8.05 -13.45 18.98
N VAL A 103 7.45 -13.58 17.80
CA VAL A 103 7.25 -12.48 16.84
C VAL A 103 6.37 -11.35 17.38
N ASP A 104 5.39 -11.64 18.22
CA ASP A 104 4.52 -10.59 18.77
C ASP A 104 5.25 -9.73 19.81
N ASP A 105 6.15 -10.32 20.60
CA ASP A 105 7.03 -9.57 21.49
C ASP A 105 8.03 -8.72 20.70
N PHE A 106 8.59 -9.28 19.62
CA PHE A 106 9.42 -8.49 18.70
C PHE A 106 8.66 -7.30 18.09
N ARG A 107 7.40 -7.49 17.67
CA ARG A 107 6.57 -6.40 17.13
C ARG A 107 6.34 -5.30 18.16
N LYS A 108 6.18 -5.62 19.45
CA LYS A 108 6.07 -4.62 20.53
C LYS A 108 7.35 -3.81 20.67
N VAL A 109 8.53 -4.46 20.57
CA VAL A 109 9.82 -3.76 20.56
C VAL A 109 9.90 -2.80 19.38
N VAL A 110 9.51 -3.24 18.17
CA VAL A 110 9.52 -2.38 16.99
C VAL A 110 8.55 -1.19 17.14
N THR A 111 7.31 -1.43 17.56
CA THR A 111 6.33 -0.33 17.68
C THR A 111 6.64 0.63 18.82
N GLY A 112 7.37 0.20 19.86
CA GLY A 112 7.81 1.04 20.97
C GLY A 112 9.05 1.88 20.70
N ASN A 113 9.87 1.53 19.70
CA ASN A 113 11.19 2.16 19.46
C ASN A 113 11.32 2.90 18.12
N TYR A 114 10.38 2.74 17.20
CA TYR A 114 10.45 3.38 15.87
C TYR A 114 9.36 4.44 15.68
N GLY A 115 9.71 5.55 15.03
CA GLY A 115 8.78 6.61 14.65
C GLY A 115 7.84 6.15 13.53
N LEU A 116 6.67 5.62 13.91
CA LEU A 116 5.62 5.24 12.97
C LEU A 116 4.77 6.46 12.60
N THR A 117 4.49 6.64 11.31
CA THR A 117 3.65 7.74 10.83
C THR A 117 2.26 7.22 10.47
N THR A 118 1.21 7.86 10.99
CA THR A 118 -0.18 7.48 10.71
C THR A 118 -0.77 8.39 9.65
N PHE A 119 -1.39 7.80 8.63
CA PHE A 119 -2.14 8.48 7.58
C PHE A 119 -3.61 8.08 7.72
N THR A 120 -4.46 9.08 7.92
CA THR A 120 -5.91 8.89 8.08
C THR A 120 -6.59 9.06 6.72
N PRO A 121 -7.52 8.17 6.34
CA PRO A 121 -8.22 8.28 5.07
C PRO A 121 -9.01 9.60 4.99
N ASN A 122 -8.86 10.30 3.87
CA ASN A 122 -9.62 11.48 3.52
C ASN A 122 -10.69 11.12 2.47
N PRO A 123 -11.98 11.02 2.85
CA PRO A 123 -13.05 10.66 1.91
C PRO A 123 -13.29 11.74 0.84
N ASP A 124 -12.83 12.97 1.07
CA ASP A 124 -12.96 14.08 0.11
C ASP A 124 -11.83 14.13 -0.93
N HIS A 125 -10.81 13.28 -0.80
CA HIS A 125 -9.71 13.23 -1.77
C HIS A 125 -10.19 12.71 -3.15
N GLU A 126 -9.58 13.22 -4.22
CA GLU A 126 -9.92 12.85 -5.61
C GLU A 126 -9.93 11.33 -5.84
N ILE A 127 -8.95 10.61 -5.28
CA ILE A 127 -8.81 9.16 -5.45
C ILE A 127 -9.91 8.39 -4.71
N ALA A 128 -10.34 8.86 -3.54
CA ALA A 128 -11.44 8.24 -2.78
C ALA A 128 -12.76 8.40 -3.53
N ARG A 129 -13.01 9.59 -4.11
CA ARG A 129 -14.17 9.85 -4.98
C ARG A 129 -14.14 8.99 -6.23
N TYR A 130 -12.97 8.83 -6.86
CA TYR A 130 -12.80 7.96 -8.01
C TYR A 130 -13.12 6.49 -7.67
N VAL A 131 -12.58 5.97 -6.57
CA VAL A 131 -12.88 4.60 -6.09
C VAL A 131 -14.38 4.41 -5.87
N ALA A 132 -15.03 5.34 -5.18
CA ALA A 132 -16.48 5.27 -4.92
C ALA A 132 -17.34 5.28 -6.20
N GLN A 133 -16.88 5.94 -7.27
CA GLN A 133 -17.61 6.01 -8.54
C GLN A 133 -17.36 4.79 -9.45
N PHE A 134 -16.14 4.25 -9.45
CA PHE A 134 -15.69 3.30 -10.48
C PHE A 134 -15.38 1.88 -9.98
N GLN A 135 -15.62 1.57 -8.69
CA GLN A 135 -15.38 0.24 -8.12
C GLN A 135 -16.12 -0.91 -8.84
N GLN A 136 -17.23 -0.65 -9.53
CA GLN A 136 -18.03 -1.68 -10.20
C GLN A 136 -17.51 -2.11 -11.59
N GLN A 137 -16.54 -1.40 -12.18
CA GLN A 137 -16.15 -1.61 -13.58
C GLN A 137 -14.81 -2.33 -13.78
N ARG A 138 -14.13 -2.73 -12.70
CA ARG A 138 -12.81 -3.36 -12.82
C ARG A 138 -12.95 -4.87 -12.99
N GLN A 139 -12.50 -5.36 -14.14
CA GLN A 139 -12.41 -6.80 -14.39
C GLN A 139 -11.46 -7.42 -13.36
N THR A 140 -11.97 -8.39 -12.60
CA THR A 140 -11.15 -9.25 -11.76
C THR A 140 -10.13 -9.93 -12.66
N LYS A 141 -8.83 -9.82 -12.33
CA LYS A 141 -7.83 -10.64 -13.02
C LYS A 141 -8.21 -12.10 -12.80
N GLU A 142 -8.21 -12.90 -13.87
CA GLU A 142 -8.31 -14.35 -13.75
C GLU A 142 -7.17 -14.81 -12.83
N LEU A 143 -7.50 -15.19 -11.61
CA LEU A 143 -6.58 -15.89 -10.73
C LEU A 143 -6.34 -17.24 -11.38
N CYS A 144 -5.07 -17.57 -11.66
CA CYS A 144 -4.71 -18.92 -12.09
C CYS A 144 -5.29 -19.92 -11.09
N ALA A 145 -6.30 -20.67 -11.53
CA ALA A 145 -6.85 -21.81 -10.82
C ALA A 145 -5.88 -22.99 -10.84
#